data_AF-U1PRE1-F1
#
_entry.id   AF-U1PRE1-F1
#
_cell.length_a   1.000
_cell.length_b   1.000
_cell.length_c   1.000
_cell.angle_alpha   90.00
_cell.angle_beta   90.00
_cell.angle_gamma   90.00
#
_symmetry.space_group_name_H-M   'P 1'
#
loop_
_entity.id
_entity.type
_entity.pdbx_description
1 polymer ?
#
loop_
_entity_poly.entity_id
_entity_poly.type
_entity_poly.pdbx_seq_one_letter_code
_entity_poly.pdbx_strand_id
1 'polypeptide(L)'
;MPGTRRLTAAFSEANLHAAGDQTVMDREEVCVLLPTYQEAETVGRVVTEFREAGFDDVLVIDGGSTDDTRTIAREAGARVAVQSGDGKGQAIREAVADH
;
A
#
# COMPACT_ATOMS: atom_id res chain seq x y z
N MET A 1 19.30 5.55 47.23
CA MET A 1 17.99 5.13 46.70
C MET A 1 18.11 4.93 45.20
N PRO A 2 18.18 3.71 44.65
CA PRO A 2 18.25 3.51 43.21
C PRO A 2 16.83 3.53 42.60
N GLY A 3 16.64 4.36 41.57
CA GLY A 3 15.42 4.43 40.76
C GLY A 3 15.73 3.97 39.34
N THR A 4 15.05 2.91 38.91
CA THR A 4 15.20 2.16 37.66
C THR A 4 14.87 3.00 36.42
N ARG A 5 15.69 2.94 35.36
CA ARG A 5 15.27 3.26 33.99
C ARG A 5 15.65 2.11 33.06
N ARG A 6 14.64 1.59 32.35
CA ARG A 6 14.69 0.42 31.48
C ARG A 6 15.68 0.60 30.33
N LEU A 7 16.49 -0.43 30.12
CA LEU A 7 17.19 -0.72 28.87
C LEU A 7 16.20 -1.34 27.88
N THR A 8 16.11 -0.80 26.67
CA THR A 8 15.81 -1.61 25.49
C THR A 8 16.81 -1.22 24.41
N ALA A 9 17.46 -2.25 23.87
CA ALA A 9 18.77 -2.22 23.24
C ALA A 9 18.81 -1.53 21.88
N ALA A 10 19.90 -0.80 21.65
CA ALA A 10 20.46 -0.66 20.32
C ALA A 10 20.98 -2.04 19.89
N PHE A 11 20.36 -2.66 18.89
CA PHE A 11 20.94 -3.82 18.21
C PHE A 11 21.58 -3.36 16.90
N SER A 12 22.90 -3.45 16.90
CA SER A 12 23.75 -3.43 15.71
C SER A 12 23.43 -4.67 14.88
N GLU A 13 22.83 -4.51 13.71
CA GLU A 13 22.74 -5.60 12.72
C GLU A 13 23.99 -5.57 11.83
N ALA A 14 25.10 -6.04 12.40
CA ALA A 14 26.23 -6.50 11.62
C ALA A 14 26.21 -8.04 11.63
N ASN A 15 25.92 -8.61 10.47
CA ASN A 15 25.99 -10.02 10.06
C ASN A 15 24.94 -11.00 10.61
N LEU A 16 24.00 -11.38 9.74
CA LEU A 16 23.48 -12.74 9.68
C LEU A 16 23.30 -13.22 8.22
N HIS A 17 24.11 -14.24 7.86
CA HIS A 17 23.93 -15.28 6.84
C HIS A 17 24.20 -15.06 5.33
N ALA A 18 25.21 -15.82 4.87
CA ALA A 18 25.26 -16.42 3.55
C ALA A 18 24.40 -17.70 3.49
N ALA A 19 23.93 -18.03 2.27
CA ALA A 19 23.19 -19.24 1.84
C ALA A 19 21.67 -19.27 2.14
N GLY A 20 20.94 -18.57 1.29
CA GLY A 20 19.48 -18.55 1.21
C GLY A 20 19.05 -17.15 0.84
N ASP A 21 18.73 -16.91 -0.44
CA ASP A 21 18.14 -15.64 -0.87
C ASP A 21 16.76 -15.50 -0.22
N GLN A 22 16.75 -14.99 1.01
CA GLN A 22 15.57 -14.46 1.65
C GLN A 22 15.78 -12.96 1.67
N THR A 23 15.68 -12.36 0.49
CA THR A 23 15.57 -10.90 0.37
C THR A 23 14.36 -10.51 1.22
N VAL A 24 14.61 -9.90 2.38
CA VAL A 24 13.58 -9.19 3.14
C VAL A 24 13.16 -8.06 2.21
N MET A 25 12.03 -8.23 1.52
CA MET A 25 11.51 -7.17 0.66
C MET A 25 11.13 -6.01 1.55
N ASP A 26 11.78 -4.87 1.36
CA ASP A 26 11.36 -3.64 2.01
C ASP A 26 9.96 -3.31 1.51
N ARG A 27 9.02 -3.06 2.43
CA ARG A 27 7.61 -2.80 2.09
C ARG A 27 7.43 -1.57 1.20
N GLU A 28 8.43 -0.69 1.22
CA GLU A 28 8.56 0.49 0.36
C GLU A 28 8.74 0.12 -1.12
N GLU A 29 9.22 -1.10 -1.43
CA GLU A 29 9.35 -1.63 -2.80
C GLU A 29 8.06 -2.33 -3.29
N VAL A 30 7.01 -2.39 -2.45
CA VAL A 30 5.75 -3.09 -2.77
C VAL A 30 4.63 -2.08 -3.02
N CYS A 31 4.11 -2.08 -4.25
CA CYS A 31 2.88 -1.36 -4.60
C CYS A 31 1.64 -2.23 -4.35
N VAL A 32 0.68 -1.73 -3.57
CA VAL A 32 -0.64 -2.35 -3.40
C VAL A 32 -1.59 -1.80 -4.45
N LEU A 33 -2.04 -2.66 -5.37
CA LEU A 33 -2.98 -2.32 -6.43
C LEU A 33 -4.43 -2.59 -6.01
N LEU A 34 -5.30 -1.58 -6.10
CA LEU A 34 -6.73 -1.63 -5.78
C LEU A 34 -7.58 -1.19 -6.99
N PRO A 35 -8.12 -2.13 -7.79
CA PRO A 35 -9.14 -1.80 -8.78
C PRO A 35 -10.46 -1.43 -8.09
N THR A 36 -11.08 -0.31 -8.43
CA THR A 36 -12.34 0.16 -7.81
C THR A 36 -13.41 0.51 -8.83
N TYR A 37 -14.68 0.30 -8.47
CA TYR A 37 -15.84 0.85 -9.20
C TYR A 37 -17.03 0.96 -8.23
N GLN A 38 -17.44 2.18 -7.88
CA GLN A 38 -18.51 2.45 -6.91
C GLN A 38 -18.26 1.84 -5.52
N GLU A 39 -17.13 2.19 -4.91
CA GLU A 39 -16.63 1.63 -3.65
C GLU A 39 -16.43 2.72 -2.58
N ALA A 40 -17.18 3.82 -2.63
CA ALA A 40 -17.03 4.95 -1.71
C ALA A 40 -17.12 4.54 -0.23
N GLU A 41 -17.95 3.56 0.11
CA GLU A 41 -18.15 3.09 1.48
C GLU A 41 -16.96 2.28 2.04
N THR A 42 -16.09 1.74 1.18
CA THR A 42 -15.09 0.74 1.56
C THR A 42 -13.65 1.19 1.29
N VAL A 43 -13.41 1.93 0.21
CA VAL A 43 -12.07 2.22 -0.31
C VAL A 43 -11.19 2.94 0.71
N GLY A 44 -11.73 3.91 1.46
CA GLY A 44 -10.95 4.67 2.44
C GLY A 44 -10.40 3.79 3.57
N ARG A 45 -11.21 2.85 4.05
CA ARG A 45 -10.78 1.88 5.09
C ARG A 45 -9.69 0.96 4.55
N VAL A 46 -9.87 0.40 3.35
CA VAL A 46 -8.90 -0.52 2.75
C VAL A 46 -7.55 0.16 2.53
N VAL A 47 -7.53 1.38 1.98
CA VAL A 47 -6.30 2.16 1.79
C VAL A 47 -5.62 2.42 3.13
N THR A 48 -6.38 2.86 4.14
CA THR A 48 -5.84 3.14 5.48
C THR A 48 -5.22 1.89 6.11
N GLU A 49 -5.89 0.74 6.05
CA GLU A 49 -5.39 -0.53 6.60
C GLU A 49 -4.05 -0.95 5.96
N PHE A 50 -3.87 -0.76 4.65
CA PHE A 50 -2.59 -1.05 4.00
C PHE A 50 -1.48 -0.07 4.38
N ARG A 51 -1.79 1.22 4.47
CA ARG A 51 -0.84 2.23 4.93
C ARG A 51 -0.39 1.98 6.36
N GLU A 52 -1.32 1.64 7.26
CA GLU A 52 -1.01 1.27 8.65
C GLU A 52 -0.17 -0.01 8.75
N ALA A 53 -0.30 -0.92 7.79
CA ALA A 53 0.54 -2.11 7.66
C ALA A 53 1.93 -1.82 7.04
N GLY A 54 2.26 -0.55 6.77
CA GLY A 54 3.55 -0.12 6.26
C GLY A 54 3.71 -0.21 4.73
N PHE A 55 2.60 -0.29 3.98
CA PHE A 55 2.62 -0.16 2.53
C PHE A 55 2.32 1.29 2.14
N ASP A 56 3.35 2.06 1.83
CA ASP A 56 3.20 3.48 1.51
C ASP A 56 2.76 3.75 0.07
N ASP A 57 3.04 2.81 -0.85
CA ASP A 57 2.59 2.90 -2.25
C ASP A 57 1.29 2.11 -2.46
N VAL A 58 0.16 2.80 -2.30
CA VAL A 58 -1.16 2.26 -2.60
C VAL A 58 -1.69 2.94 -3.86
N LEU A 59 -1.90 2.16 -4.92
CA LEU A 59 -2.42 2.59 -6.20
C LEU A 59 -3.87 2.12 -6.37
N VAL A 60 -4.80 3.07 -6.43
CA VAL A 60 -6.18 2.83 -6.83
C VAL A 60 -6.33 3.09 -8.33
N ILE A 61 -6.84 2.10 -9.05
CA ILE A 61 -7.23 2.23 -10.46
C ILE A 61 -8.75 2.23 -10.54
N ASP A 62 -9.32 3.38 -10.82
CA ASP A 62 -10.76 3.60 -10.81
C ASP A 62 -11.40 3.30 -12.17
N GLY A 63 -12.49 2.53 -12.14
CA GLY A 63 -13.26 2.13 -13.31
C GLY A 63 -14.27 3.14 -13.83
N GLY A 64 -14.05 4.43 -13.58
CA GLY A 64 -15.00 5.48 -13.92
C GLY A 64 -16.13 5.61 -12.89
N SER A 65 -15.81 5.48 -11.60
CA SER A 65 -16.78 5.65 -10.52
C SER A 65 -17.39 7.05 -10.54
N THR A 66 -18.70 7.14 -10.42
CA THR A 66 -19.44 8.42 -10.37
C THR A 66 -19.77 8.90 -8.96
N ASP A 67 -19.45 8.09 -7.95
CA ASP A 67 -19.57 8.42 -6.53
C ASP A 67 -18.23 8.98 -5.99
N ASP A 68 -18.14 9.12 -4.67
CA ASP A 68 -16.99 9.72 -4.00
C ASP A 68 -15.76 8.78 -3.89
N THR A 69 -15.79 7.58 -4.49
CA THR A 69 -14.70 6.58 -4.43
C THR A 69 -13.32 7.21 -4.64
N ARG A 70 -13.18 8.02 -5.70
CA ARG A 70 -11.91 8.64 -6.09
C ARG A 70 -11.45 9.71 -5.10
N THR A 71 -12.37 10.43 -4.48
CA THR A 71 -12.06 11.48 -3.50
C THR A 71 -11.59 10.82 -2.21
N ILE A 72 -12.38 9.87 -1.69
CA ILE A 72 -12.10 9.14 -0.46
C ILE A 72 -10.77 8.39 -0.55
N ALA A 73 -10.48 7.74 -1.68
CA ALA A 73 -9.18 7.08 -1.90
C ALA A 73 -7.98 8.04 -1.78
N ARG A 74 -8.07 9.24 -2.38
CA ARG A 74 -6.99 10.25 -2.30
C ARG A 74 -6.84 10.77 -0.88
N GLU A 75 -7.95 11.05 -0.21
CA GLU A 75 -7.95 11.54 1.18
C GLU A 75 -7.35 10.52 2.15
N ALA A 76 -7.57 9.22 1.90
CA ALA A 76 -6.93 8.13 2.64
C ALA A 76 -5.44 7.93 2.27
N GLY A 77 -4.92 8.68 1.29
CA GLY A 77 -3.50 8.68 0.92
C GLY A 77 -3.12 7.73 -0.22
N ALA A 78 -4.07 7.27 -1.04
CA ALA A 78 -3.74 6.51 -2.24
C ALA A 78 -3.40 7.42 -3.44
N ARG A 79 -2.52 6.93 -4.32
CA ARG A 79 -2.44 7.43 -5.70
C ARG A 79 -3.67 6.92 -6.46
N VAL A 80 -4.29 7.77 -7.28
CA VAL A 80 -5.51 7.40 -8.02
C VAL A 80 -5.35 7.71 -9.49
N ALA A 81 -5.45 6.68 -10.32
CA ALA A 81 -5.59 6.79 -11.77
C ALA A 81 -6.97 6.26 -12.21
N VAL A 82 -7.43 6.68 -13.38
CA VAL A 82 -8.72 6.25 -13.95
C VAL A 82 -8.41 5.39 -15.16
N GLN A 83 -8.95 4.18 -15.17
CA GLN A 83 -8.71 3.22 -16.23
C GLN A 83 -9.34 3.71 -17.56
N SER A 84 -8.72 3.34 -18.68
CA SER A 84 -9.17 3.76 -20.01
C SER A 84 -10.30 2.91 -20.61
N GLY A 85 -10.56 1.71 -20.07
CA GLY A 85 -11.59 0.79 -20.55
C GLY A 85 -12.46 0.24 -19.42
N ASP A 86 -13.07 -0.93 -19.65
CA ASP A 86 -14.00 -1.50 -18.67
C ASP A 86 -13.48 -2.80 -18.05
N GLY A 87 -13.87 -2.98 -16.79
CA GLY A 87 -13.69 -4.22 -16.04
C GLY A 87 -12.31 -4.34 -15.37
N LYS A 88 -12.29 -5.08 -14.26
CA LYS A 88 -11.10 -5.25 -13.40
C LYS A 88 -9.85 -5.74 -14.13
N GLY A 89 -10.02 -6.58 -15.16
CA GLY A 89 -8.89 -7.12 -15.92
C GLY A 89 -8.18 -6.06 -16.74
N GLN A 90 -8.91 -5.05 -17.24
CA GLN A 90 -8.31 -3.92 -17.94
C GLN A 90 -7.57 -3.02 -16.93
N ALA A 91 -8.18 -2.73 -15.77
CA ALA A 91 -7.55 -1.96 -14.69
C ALA A 91 -6.22 -2.59 -14.26
N ILE A 92 -6.18 -3.90 -14.06
CA ILE A 92 -4.95 -4.62 -13.68
C ILE A 92 -3.88 -4.54 -14.78
N ARG A 93 -4.26 -4.69 -16.06
CA ARG A 93 -3.29 -4.61 -17.17
C ARG A 93 -2.69 -3.22 -17.31
N GLU A 94 -3.50 -2.18 -17.20
CA GLU A 94 -3.04 -0.79 -17.26
C GLU A 94 -2.13 -0.48 -16.08
N ALA A 95 -2.50 -0.90 -14.87
CA ALA A 95 -1.65 -0.76 -13.69
C ALA A 95 -0.25 -1.34 -13.89
N VAL A 96 -0.16 -2.57 -14.38
CA VAL A 96 1.12 -3.27 -14.55
C VAL A 96 1.95 -2.68 -15.71
N ALA A 97 1.31 -2.10 -16.71
CA ALA A 97 1.99 -1.55 -17.88
C ALA A 97 2.50 -0.12 -17.65
N ASP A 98 1.74 0.70 -16.92
CA ASP A 98 1.87 2.16 -16.94
C ASP A 98 2.14 2.80 -15.56
N HIS A 99 2.19 2.00 -14.47
CA HIS A 99 2.39 2.49 -13.10
C HIS A 99 3.42 1.70 -12.31
#